data_AF-A0A7J7L6N7-F1
#
_entry.id   AF-A0A7J7L6N7-F1
#
_cell.length_a   1.000
_cell.length_b   1.000
_cell.length_c   1.000
_cell.angle_alpha   90.00
_cell.angle_beta   90.00
_cell.angle_gamma   90.00
#
_symmetry.space_group_name_H-M   'P 1'
#
loop_
_entity.id
_entity.type
_entity.pdbx_description
1 polymer ?
#
loop_
_entity_poly.entity_id
_entity_poly.type
_entity_poly.pdbx_seq_one_letter_code
_entity_poly.pdbx_strand_id
1 'polypeptide(L)'
;MYIVASICENQIVDHLYWQILPDMIQSSSKLFHNVMKSLPSYMDLEAFRKASYNGKVKDLSAFTHELRWIKSPSELNLMRQSASVACQALLKTMLFSKTFPDESKLSAKVEFECKMRGAQRMA
;
A
#
# COMPACT_ATOMS: atom_id res chain seq x y z
N MET A 1 16.94 3.43 19.88
CA MET A 1 15.71 4.15 19.47
C MET A 1 15.56 3.96 17.96
N TYR A 2 14.57 3.20 17.50
CA TYR A 2 14.33 2.95 16.08
C TYR A 2 13.22 3.89 15.59
N ILE A 3 13.50 4.69 14.57
CA ILE A 3 12.50 5.61 14.00
C ILE A 3 11.85 4.90 12.82
N VAL A 4 10.56 4.58 12.95
CA VAL A 4 9.69 4.18 11.83
C VAL A 4 9.04 5.46 11.32
N ALA A 5 9.58 6.03 10.25
CA ALA A 5 9.01 7.21 9.62
C ALA A 5 7.81 6.79 8.75
N SER A 6 6.62 6.74 9.36
CA SER A 6 5.34 6.63 8.65
C SER A 6 4.32 7.46 9.40
N ILE A 7 4.14 8.74 9.04
CA ILE A 7 3.13 9.60 9.66
C ILE A 7 2.34 10.37 8.59
N CYS A 8 1.03 10.35 8.80
CA CYS A 8 -0.08 10.88 8.03
C CYS A 8 -0.03 12.39 7.72
N GLU A 9 -0.66 12.73 6.59
CA GLU A 9 -1.03 14.07 6.12
C GLU A 9 -1.88 14.82 7.16
N ASN A 10 -1.34 15.88 7.75
CA ASN A 10 -2.08 16.96 8.40
C ASN A 10 -1.26 18.25 8.31
N GLN A 11 -1.80 19.26 7.63
CA GLN A 11 -1.08 20.43 7.10
C GLN A 11 -0.44 21.36 8.16
N ILE A 12 -0.79 21.21 9.44
CA ILE A 12 -0.17 21.94 10.57
C ILE A 12 1.10 21.22 11.07
N VAL A 13 1.20 19.90 10.84
CA VAL A 13 2.31 19.07 11.29
C VAL A 13 3.51 19.20 10.35
N ASP A 14 3.28 19.50 9.07
CA ASP A 14 4.34 19.58 8.05
C ASP A 14 5.45 20.58 8.40
N HIS A 15 5.09 21.75 8.94
CA HIS A 15 6.09 22.79 9.22
C HIS A 15 7.03 22.43 10.37
N LEU A 16 6.51 21.73 11.39
CA LEU A 16 7.29 21.24 12.53
C LEU A 16 8.05 19.96 12.16
N TYR A 17 7.45 19.14 11.29
CA TYR A 17 8.03 17.91 10.77
C TYR A 17 9.36 18.18 10.07
N TRP A 18 9.44 19.22 9.22
CA TRP A 18 10.68 19.58 8.53
C TRP A 18 11.78 20.14 9.44
N GLN A 19 11.43 20.65 10.62
CA GLN A 19 12.41 21.16 11.60
C GLN A 19 12.97 20.03 12.48
N ILE A 20 12.12 19.10 12.91
CA ILE A 20 12.50 18.06 13.88
C ILE A 20 13.11 16.84 13.18
N LEU A 21 12.65 16.50 11.98
CA LEU A 21 13.07 15.30 11.27
C LEU A 21 14.59 15.23 11.00
N PRO A 22 15.27 16.31 10.57
CA PRO A 22 16.73 16.30 10.39
C PRO A 22 17.49 15.94 11.67
N ASP A 23 17.09 16.50 12.82
CA ASP A 23 17.73 16.27 14.12
C ASP A 23 17.52 14.82 14.59
N MET A 24 16.32 14.28 14.37
CA MET A 24 16.01 12.88 14.64
C MET A 24 16.83 11.91 13.76
N ILE A 25 17.01 12.24 12.48
CA ILE A 25 17.83 11.46 11.54
C ILE A 25 19.30 11.47 11.98
N GLN A 26 19.82 12.63 12.39
CA GLN A 26 21.21 12.78 12.81
C GLN A 26 21.52 12.03 14.12
N SER A 27 20.62 12.14 15.11
CA SER A 27 20.77 11.50 16.42
C SER A 27 20.56 9.98 16.39
N SER A 28 19.93 9.44 15.34
CA SER A 28 19.72 8.01 15.22
C SER A 28 20.99 7.22 14.87
N SER A 29 21.09 6.01 15.43
CA SER A 29 22.13 5.04 15.10
C SER A 29 21.80 4.22 13.85
N LYS A 30 20.51 3.94 13.59
CA LYS A 30 20.03 3.14 12.46
C LYS A 30 18.70 3.71 11.95
N LEU A 31 18.54 3.76 10.63
CA LEU A 31 17.32 4.25 9.99
C LEU A 31 16.75 3.15 9.09
N PHE A 32 15.45 2.92 9.17
CA PHE A 32 14.76 1.99 8.31
C PHE A 32 13.89 2.77 7.34
N HIS A 33 14.07 2.51 6.05
CA HIS A 33 13.42 3.25 4.98
C HIS A 33 12.77 2.26 4.02
N ASN A 34 11.52 2.52 3.63
CA ASN A 34 10.83 1.72 2.63
C ASN A 34 10.95 2.41 1.26
N VAL A 35 11.91 1.96 0.46
CA VAL A 35 12.27 2.54 -0.85
C VAL A 35 11.07 2.58 -1.81
N MET A 36 10.14 1.62 -1.69
CA MET A 36 9.03 1.46 -2.63
C MET A 36 7.80 2.34 -2.31
N LYS A 37 7.74 2.93 -1.11
CA LYS A 37 6.53 3.65 -0.63
C LYS A 37 6.80 5.05 -0.08
N SER A 38 8.05 5.51 -0.03
CA SER A 38 8.37 6.84 0.50
C SER A 38 7.97 7.95 -0.46
N LEU A 39 7.27 8.98 0.04
CA LEU A 39 7.17 10.24 -0.68
C LEU A 39 8.59 10.83 -0.87
N PRO A 40 8.94 11.35 -2.06
CA PRO A 40 10.27 11.87 -2.37
C PRO A 40 10.76 12.97 -1.42
N SER A 41 9.83 13.69 -0.78
CA SER A 41 10.07 14.98 -0.13
C SER A 41 11.10 14.99 0.99
N TYR A 42 11.33 13.88 1.73
CA TYR A 42 12.33 13.88 2.82
C TYR A 42 13.66 13.25 2.44
N MET A 43 13.73 12.58 1.28
CA MET A 43 14.96 11.97 0.82
C MET A 43 15.99 13.03 0.38
N ASP A 44 15.51 14.21 0.01
CA ASP A 44 16.32 15.37 -0.37
C ASP A 44 16.96 16.09 0.84
N LEU A 45 16.55 15.75 2.06
CA LEU A 45 17.15 16.33 3.27
C LEU A 45 18.62 15.93 3.37
N GLU A 46 19.48 16.91 3.63
CA GLU A 46 20.92 16.69 3.77
C GLU A 46 21.24 15.67 4.87
N ALA A 47 20.49 15.71 5.98
CA ALA A 47 20.59 14.74 7.07
C ALA A 47 20.37 13.30 6.57
N PHE A 48 19.37 13.07 5.71
CA PHE A 48 19.06 11.75 5.17
C PHE A 48 20.14 11.30 4.19
N ARG A 49 20.57 12.17 3.27
CA ARG A 49 21.63 11.86 2.31
C ARG A 49 22.94 11.50 3.02
N LYS A 50 23.31 12.25 4.06
CA LYS A 50 24.49 11.97 4.88
C LYS A 50 24.36 10.64 5.64
N ALA A 51 23.19 10.33 6.19
CA ALA A 51 22.95 9.05 6.85
C ALA A 51 23.00 7.87 5.86
N SER A 52 22.52 8.06 4.63
CA SER A 52 22.59 7.08 3.54
C SER A 52 24.03 6.81 3.11
N TYR A 53 24.82 7.87 2.87
CA TYR A 53 26.25 7.77 2.54
C TYR A 53 27.04 7.04 3.63
N ASN A 54 26.69 7.29 4.90
CA ASN A 54 27.32 6.63 6.05
C ASN A 54 26.81 5.20 6.30
N GLY A 55 25.98 4.63 5.42
CA GLY A 55 25.46 3.27 5.53
C GLY A 55 24.50 3.02 6.70
N LYS A 56 23.99 4.10 7.34
CA LYS A 56 23.04 4.03 8.47
C LYS A 56 21.62 3.66 8.03
N VAL A 57 21.28 3.92 6.77
CA VAL A 57 19.96 3.64 6.19
C VAL A 57 19.91 2.18 5.74
N LYS A 58 18.88 1.46 6.22
CA LYS A 58 18.59 0.07 5.89
C LYS A 58 17.23 -0.01 5.24
N ASP A 59 17.08 -0.93 4.28
CA ASP A 59 15.80 -1.16 3.64
C ASP A 59 14.86 -1.92 4.59
N LEU A 60 13.63 -1.42 4.70
CA LEU A 60 12.55 -2.00 5.48
C LEU A 60 11.63 -2.90 4.63
N SER A 61 11.78 -2.87 3.30
CA SER A 61 10.88 -3.54 2.36
C SER A 61 10.73 -5.03 2.65
N ALA A 62 11.85 -5.76 2.84
CA ALA A 62 11.87 -7.20 3.12
C ALA A 62 11.03 -7.56 4.34
N PHE A 63 11.25 -6.89 5.48
CA PHE A 63 10.48 -7.14 6.70
C PHE A 63 9.00 -6.80 6.53
N THR A 64 8.67 -5.73 5.80
CA THR A 64 7.25 -5.40 5.56
C THR A 64 6.57 -6.38 4.62
N HIS A 65 7.31 -7.02 3.70
CA HIS A 65 6.77 -8.06 2.83
C HIS A 65 6.49 -9.34 3.61
N GLU A 66 7.42 -9.76 4.46
CA GLU A 66 7.24 -10.92 5.35
C GLU A 66 6.03 -10.72 6.28
N LEU A 67 5.92 -9.54 6.89
CA LEU A 67 4.76 -9.23 7.74
C LEU A 67 3.43 -9.25 6.96
N ARG A 68 3.42 -8.84 5.68
CA ARG A 68 2.21 -8.88 4.84
C ARG A 68 1.77 -10.29 4.47
N TRP A 69 2.62 -11.31 4.59
CA TRP A 69 2.23 -12.70 4.37
C TRP A 69 1.28 -13.21 5.44
N ILE A 70 1.50 -12.79 6.70
CA ILE A 70 0.63 -13.14 7.82
C ILE A 70 -0.54 -12.16 7.86
N LYS A 71 -1.73 -12.65 7.50
CA LYS A 71 -2.97 -11.86 7.53
C LYS A 71 -3.58 -11.85 8.92
N SER A 72 -4.03 -10.68 9.36
CA SER A 72 -4.87 -10.55 10.55
C SER A 72 -6.25 -11.20 10.33
N PRO A 73 -6.98 -11.56 11.39
CA PRO A 73 -8.33 -12.11 11.27
C PRO A 73 -9.29 -11.20 10.49
N SER A 74 -9.18 -9.88 10.69
CA SER A 74 -9.98 -8.88 9.99
C SER A 74 -9.67 -8.83 8.49
N GLU A 75 -8.39 -8.90 8.11
CA GLU A 75 -8.00 -8.98 6.69
C GLU A 75 -8.50 -10.26 6.03
N LEU A 76 -8.40 -11.40 6.71
CA LEU A 76 -8.94 -12.66 6.20
C LEU A 76 -10.46 -12.59 5.99
N ASN A 77 -11.18 -11.96 6.91
CA ASN A 77 -12.62 -11.75 6.75
C ASN A 77 -12.92 -10.89 5.53
N LEU A 78 -12.21 -9.77 5.35
CA LEU A 78 -12.34 -8.91 4.18
C LEU A 78 -12.05 -9.68 2.88
N MET A 79 -10.96 -10.45 2.83
CA MET A 79 -10.59 -11.27 1.66
C MET A 79 -11.69 -12.28 1.31
N ARG A 80 -12.30 -12.94 2.31
CA ARG A 80 -13.41 -13.89 2.09
C ARG A 80 -14.64 -13.19 1.52
N GLN A 81 -14.98 -12.01 2.03
CA GLN A 81 -16.08 -11.21 1.51
C GLN A 81 -15.83 -10.79 0.06
N SER A 82 -14.61 -10.32 -0.25
CA SER A 82 -14.22 -9.99 -1.62
C SER A 82 -14.31 -11.20 -2.55
N ALA A 83 -13.84 -12.36 -2.11
CA ALA A 83 -13.93 -13.60 -2.88
C ALA A 83 -15.39 -14.01 -3.16
N SER A 84 -16.27 -13.89 -2.15
CA SER A 84 -17.70 -14.17 -2.32
C SER A 84 -18.35 -13.27 -3.38
N VAL A 85 -18.05 -11.96 -3.35
CA VAL A 85 -18.53 -11.00 -4.35
C VAL A 85 -18.03 -11.37 -5.75
N ALA A 86 -16.74 -11.68 -5.88
CA ALA A 86 -16.13 -12.06 -7.15
C ALA A 86 -16.74 -13.35 -7.72
N CYS A 87 -16.94 -14.39 -6.89
CA CYS A 87 -17.58 -15.64 -7.33
C CYS A 87 -19.01 -15.41 -7.84
N GLN A 88 -19.79 -14.59 -7.15
CA GLN A 88 -21.15 -14.26 -7.57
C GLN A 88 -21.17 -13.47 -8.88
N ALA A 89 -20.27 -12.51 -9.05
CA ALA A 89 -20.12 -11.76 -10.29
C ALA A 89 -19.70 -12.67 -11.46
N LEU A 90 -18.71 -13.54 -11.25
CA LEU A 90 -18.25 -14.50 -12.24
C LEU A 90 -19.36 -15.45 -12.69
N LEU A 91 -20.18 -15.97 -11.76
CA LEU A 91 -21.32 -16.82 -12.11
C LEU A 91 -22.30 -16.10 -13.05
N LYS A 92 -22.59 -14.82 -12.81
CA LYS A 92 -23.46 -14.03 -13.70
C LYS A 92 -22.82 -13.80 -15.06
N THR A 93 -21.52 -13.54 -15.11
CA THR A 93 -20.77 -13.41 -16.37
C THR A 93 -20.75 -14.71 -17.16
N MET A 94 -20.55 -15.87 -16.52
CA MET A 94 -20.56 -17.18 -17.19
C MET A 94 -21.93 -17.53 -17.78
N LEU A 95 -23.02 -17.07 -17.16
CA LEU A 95 -24.35 -17.21 -17.76
C LEU A 95 -24.52 -16.27 -18.95
N PHE A 96 -24.01 -15.05 -18.85
CA PHE A 96 -24.05 -14.04 -19.92
C PHE A 96 -23.19 -14.41 -21.14
N SER A 97 -22.09 -15.14 -20.94
CA SER A 97 -21.18 -15.56 -22.03
C SER A 97 -21.81 -16.52 -23.02
N LYS A 98 -22.87 -17.23 -22.63
CA LYS A 98 -23.64 -18.08 -23.56
C LYS A 98 -24.33 -17.28 -24.66
N THR A 99 -24.68 -16.02 -24.39
CA THR A 99 -25.35 -15.13 -25.35
C THR A 99 -24.36 -14.18 -26.01
N PHE A 100 -23.35 -13.72 -25.27
CA PHE A 100 -22.35 -12.76 -25.77
C PHE A 100 -20.94 -13.27 -25.44
N PRO A 101 -20.28 -13.98 -26.37
CA PRO A 101 -18.98 -14.61 -26.09
C PRO A 101 -17.79 -13.65 -26.20
N ASP A 102 -18.01 -12.38 -26.56
CA ASP A 102 -16.95 -11.39 -26.76
C ASP A 102 -16.24 -11.04 -25.43
N GLU A 103 -14.93 -11.24 -25.38
CA GLU A 103 -14.13 -11.07 -24.17
C GLU A 103 -14.18 -9.65 -23.60
N SER A 104 -14.24 -8.63 -24.46
CA SER A 104 -14.34 -7.23 -24.02
C SER A 104 -15.65 -6.98 -23.28
N LYS A 105 -16.76 -7.53 -23.80
CA LYS A 105 -18.08 -7.47 -23.14
C LYS A 105 -18.11 -8.27 -21.84
N LEU A 106 -17.46 -9.43 -21.80
CA LEU A 106 -17.37 -10.26 -20.60
C LEU A 106 -16.56 -9.58 -19.49
N SER A 107 -15.41 -8.99 -19.83
CA SER A 107 -14.59 -8.23 -18.89
C SER A 107 -15.38 -7.08 -18.27
N ALA A 108 -16.03 -6.25 -19.11
CA ALA A 108 -16.89 -5.17 -18.64
C ALA A 108 -18.05 -5.68 -17.75
N LYS A 109 -18.61 -6.85 -18.07
CA LYS A 109 -19.68 -7.46 -17.28
C LYS A 109 -19.19 -7.90 -15.90
N VAL A 110 -18.01 -8.52 -15.80
CA VAL A 110 -17.41 -8.90 -14.49
C VAL A 110 -17.20 -7.65 -13.63
N GLU A 111 -16.58 -6.61 -14.18
CA GLU A 111 -16.34 -5.37 -13.44
C GLU A 111 -17.63 -4.73 -12.95
N PHE A 112 -18.63 -4.65 -13.82
CA PHE A 112 -19.93 -4.09 -13.48
C PHE A 112 -20.58 -4.86 -12.33
N GLU A 113 -20.64 -6.19 -12.44
CA GLU A 113 -21.25 -7.04 -11.41
C GLU A 113 -20.49 -6.94 -10.07
N CYS A 114 -19.16 -6.85 -10.07
CA CYS A 114 -18.36 -6.64 -8.86
C CYS A 114 -18.64 -5.27 -8.23
N LYS A 115 -18.62 -4.19 -9.02
CA LYS A 115 -18.87 -2.81 -8.54
C LYS A 115 -20.29 -2.65 -7.99
N MET A 116 -21.29 -3.22 -8.65
CA MET A 116 -22.69 -3.22 -8.18
C MET A 116 -22.88 -3.93 -6.83
N ARG A 117 -21.94 -4.79 -6.44
CA ARG A 117 -21.92 -5.50 -5.15
C ARG A 117 -20.99 -4.84 -4.11
N GLY A 118 -20.52 -3.63 -4.37
CA GLY A 118 -19.72 -2.85 -3.42
C GLY A 118 -18.21 -2.98 -3.57
N ALA A 119 -17.70 -3.57 -4.66
CA ALA A 119 -16.27 -3.53 -4.94
C ALA A 119 -15.83 -2.09 -5.25
N GLN A 120 -14.90 -1.56 -4.46
CA GLN A 120 -14.41 -0.17 -4.59
C GLN A 120 -13.37 -0.02 -5.70
N ARG A 121 -12.51 -1.03 -5.88
CA ARG A 121 -11.44 -1.03 -6.88
C ARG A 121 -11.29 -2.43 -7.46
N MET A 122 -11.20 -2.51 -8.78
CA MET A 122 -10.79 -3.73 -9.48
C MET A 122 -9.26 -3.74 -9.59
N ALA A 123 -8.67 -4.93 -9.45
CA ALA A 123 -7.23 -5.16 -9.54
C ALA A 123 -6.78 -5.35 -11.00
#